data_AF-A0A972LF67-F1
#
_entry.id   AF-A0A972LF67-F1
#
_cell.length_a   1.000
_cell.length_b   1.000
_cell.length_c   1.000
_cell.angle_alpha   90.00
_cell.angle_beta   90.00
_cell.angle_gamma   90.00
#
_symmetry.space_group_name_H-M   'P 1'
#
loop_
_entity.id
_entity.type
_entity.pdbx_description
1 polymer ?
#
loop_
_entity_poly.entity_id
_entity_poly.type
_entity_poly.pdbx_seq_one_letter_code
_entity_poly.pdbx_strand_id
1 'polypeptide(L)'
;MSFIGNICAWCNKEISEDSEVFGLGARIIKNILSKEMEGKIIPFQLVKTDKTIPAIVTTSDSEAKKDGYDLLFMTCSKACAESLKKTLNKEKELFGLSDFI
;
A
#
# COMPACT_ATOMS: atom_id res chain seq x y z
N MET A 1 4.68 -0.20 25.25
CA MET A 1 3.79 0.71 24.51
C MET A 1 3.79 0.31 23.04
N SER A 2 2.84 -0.53 22.62
CA SER A 2 2.69 -0.88 21.21
C SER A 2 1.62 0.04 20.62
N PHE A 3 2.03 1.21 20.13
CA PHE A 3 1.18 2.03 19.26
C PHE A 3 1.09 1.32 17.91
N ILE A 4 0.14 0.38 17.80
CA ILE A 4 -0.40 0.00 16.49
C ILE A 4 -1.40 1.10 16.13
N GLY A 5 -0.88 2.31 15.93
CA GLY A 5 -1.70 3.41 15.43
C GLY A 5 -2.09 3.07 13.99
N ASN A 6 -3.37 3.23 13.65
CA ASN A 6 -3.82 3.17 12.27
C ASN A 6 -3.23 4.39 11.53
N ILE A 7 -1.94 4.37 11.20
CA ILE A 7 -1.30 5.55 10.59
C ILE A 7 -1.58 5.51 9.09
N CYS A 8 -2.09 6.62 8.56
CA CYS A 8 -2.29 6.78 7.13
C CYS A 8 -0.96 6.64 6.39
N ALA A 9 -0.92 5.70 5.44
CA ALA A 9 0.26 5.44 4.63
C ALA A 9 0.71 6.67 3.83
N TRP A 10 -0.21 7.58 3.50
CA TRP A 10 0.12 8.77 2.72
C TRP A 10 0.49 9.99 3.56
N CYS A 11 -0.30 10.36 4.56
CA CYS A 11 -0.11 11.62 5.29
C CYS A 11 0.55 11.44 6.67
N ASN A 12 0.87 10.20 7.07
CA ASN A 12 1.38 9.86 8.39
C ASN A 12 0.51 10.35 9.55
N LYS A 13 -0.76 10.71 9.27
CA LYS A 13 -1.72 11.04 10.32
C LYS A 13 -2.23 9.76 10.97
N GLU A 14 -2.42 9.83 12.28
CA GLU A 14 -3.18 8.83 13.01
C GLU A 14 -4.64 8.83 12.52
N ILE A 15 -5.13 7.65 12.18
CA ILE A 15 -6.53 7.38 11.85
C ILE A 15 -7.17 6.92 13.16
N SER A 16 -8.22 7.60 13.57
CA SER A 16 -9.02 7.17 14.72
C SER A 16 -9.69 5.83 14.40
N GLU A 17 -9.81 4.94 15.39
CA GLU A 17 -10.42 3.61 15.22
C GLU A 17 -11.88 3.66 14.73
N ASP A 18 -12.56 4.80 14.94
CA ASP A 18 -13.93 5.06 14.50
C ASP A 18 -14.02 5.65 13.07
N SER A 19 -12.90 5.94 12.43
CA SER A 19 -12.87 6.57 11.10
C SER A 19 -12.78 5.54 9.97
N GLU A 20 -13.51 5.81 8.88
CA GLU A 20 -13.42 4.99 7.66
C GLU A 20 -11.99 4.99 7.11
N VAL A 21 -11.42 3.79 7.00
CA VAL A 21 -10.12 3.57 6.35
C VAL A 21 -10.33 3.27 4.87
N PHE A 22 -9.53 3.91 4.02
CA PHE A 22 -9.53 3.67 2.58
C PHE A 22 -8.31 2.84 2.20
N GLY A 23 -8.57 1.57 1.90
CA GLY A 23 -7.58 0.63 1.37
C GLY A 23 -7.35 0.86 -0.12
N LEU A 24 -6.10 1.00 -0.54
CA LEU A 24 -5.70 1.01 -1.95
C LEU A 24 -4.93 -0.26 -2.26
N GLY A 25 -5.40 -1.05 -3.24
CA GLY A 25 -4.71 -2.22 -3.75
C GLY A 25 -3.79 -1.88 -4.91
N ALA A 26 -2.59 -2.45 -4.93
CA ALA A 26 -1.67 -2.35 -6.06
C ALA A 26 -1.16 -3.72 -6.49
N ARG A 27 -1.06 -3.91 -7.81
CA ARG A 27 -0.49 -5.12 -8.41
C ARG A 27 0.95 -4.89 -8.82
N ILE A 28 1.84 -5.80 -8.43
CA ILE A 28 3.23 -5.77 -8.88
C ILE A 28 3.42 -6.76 -10.04
N ILE A 29 3.97 -6.29 -11.17
CA ILE A 29 4.28 -7.14 -12.33
C ILE A 29 5.62 -7.86 -12.13
N LYS A 30 6.58 -7.17 -11.51
CA LYS A 30 7.87 -7.78 -11.18
C LYS A 30 7.73 -8.64 -9.94
N ASN A 31 8.30 -9.83 -9.98
CA ASN A 31 8.38 -10.75 -8.84
C ASN A 31 9.42 -10.25 -7.81
N ILE A 32 9.16 -9.08 -7.21
CA ILE A 32 10.02 -8.43 -6.20
C ILE A 32 9.58 -8.81 -4.77
N LEU A 33 8.40 -9.41 -4.62
CA LEU A 33 7.86 -9.82 -3.33
C LEU A 33 8.21 -11.28 -3.06
N SER A 34 9.07 -11.50 -2.07
CA SER A 34 9.34 -12.83 -1.54
C SER A 34 8.14 -13.34 -0.72
N LYS A 35 7.85 -14.64 -0.80
CA LYS A 35 6.81 -15.29 0.03
C LYS A 35 6.97 -15.01 1.53
N GLU A 36 8.19 -14.80 1.99
CA GLU A 36 8.49 -14.50 3.40
C GLU A 36 8.01 -13.11 3.86
N MET A 37 7.66 -12.22 2.92
CA MET A 37 7.14 -10.89 3.18
C MET A 37 5.61 -10.86 3.22
N GLU A 38 4.95 -11.95 2.79
CA GLU A 38 3.50 -12.07 2.76
C GLU A 38 2.88 -11.92 4.15
N GLY A 39 1.81 -11.13 4.26
CA GLY A 39 1.14 -10.83 5.53
C GLY A 39 1.92 -9.87 6.44
N LYS A 40 3.05 -9.31 5.97
CA LYS A 40 3.83 -8.32 6.70
C LYS A 40 3.62 -6.92 6.16
N ILE A 41 3.77 -5.94 7.04
CA ILE A 41 3.87 -4.54 6.68
C ILE A 41 5.33 -4.27 6.34
N ILE A 42 5.60 -3.94 5.08
CA ILE A 42 6.92 -3.54 4.61
C ILE A 42 6.96 -2.02 4.37
N PRO A 43 8.06 -1.34 4.69
CA PRO A 43 8.26 0.04 4.25
C PRO A 43 8.50 0.06 2.74
N PHE A 44 7.61 0.73 1.99
CA PHE A 44 7.72 0.95 0.56
C PHE A 44 8.21 2.36 0.29
N GLN A 45 9.38 2.50 -0.33
CA GLN A 45 9.97 3.80 -0.65
C GLN A 45 9.52 4.26 -2.04
N LEU A 46 8.81 5.38 -2.07
CA LEU A 46 8.44 6.10 -3.28
C LEU A 46 9.64 6.95 -3.74
N VAL A 47 10.24 6.60 -4.87
CA VAL A 47 11.47 7.26 -5.38
C VAL A 47 11.16 8.68 -5.87
N LYS A 48 10.02 8.88 -6.54
CA LYS A 48 9.62 10.20 -7.08
C LYS A 48 9.27 11.22 -6.01
N THR A 49 8.87 10.80 -4.82
CA THR A 49 8.47 11.68 -3.72
C THR A 49 9.45 11.61 -2.54
N ASP A 50 10.52 10.81 -2.67
CA ASP A 50 11.46 10.48 -1.60
C ASP A 50 10.76 10.19 -0.27
N LYS A 51 9.74 9.32 -0.33
CA LYS A 51 8.82 9.11 0.78
C LYS A 51 8.63 7.63 1.06
N THR A 52 8.80 7.26 2.32
CA THR A 52 8.57 5.88 2.77
C THR A 52 7.16 5.75 3.33
N ILE A 53 6.40 4.80 2.79
CA ILE A 53 5.02 4.53 3.17
C ILE A 53 4.88 3.06 3.61
N PRO A 54 4.09 2.73 4.63
CA PRO A 54 3.81 1.35 4.98
C PRO A 54 2.93 0.69 3.90
N ALA A 55 3.37 -0.44 3.39
CA ALA A 55 2.64 -1.29 2.46
C ALA A 55 2.43 -2.67 3.09
N ILE A 56 1.21 -3.17 3.04
CA ILE A 56 0.88 -4.52 3.49
C ILE A 56 1.04 -5.46 2.30
N VAL A 57 1.89 -6.46 2.41
CA VAL A 57 2.01 -7.49 1.37
C VAL A 57 0.88 -8.49 1.55
N THR A 58 0.07 -8.68 0.51
CA THR A 58 -1.02 -9.67 0.54
C THR A 58 -0.44 -11.08 0.43
N THR A 59 -1.01 -12.04 1.15
CA THR A 59 -0.56 -13.43 1.06
C THR A 59 -1.12 -14.10 -0.20
N SER A 60 -0.39 -15.05 -0.78
CA SER A 60 -0.79 -15.83 -1.95
C SER A 60 -2.10 -16.60 -1.77
N ASP A 61 -2.50 -16.82 -0.52
CA ASP A 61 -3.74 -17.53 -0.15
C ASP A 61 -4.92 -16.57 0.09
N SER A 62 -4.70 -15.25 0.12
CA SER A 62 -5.76 -14.26 0.36
C SER A 62 -6.59 -14.00 -0.90
N GLU A 63 -7.88 -13.69 -0.71
CA GLU A 63 -8.80 -13.25 -1.78
C GLU A 63 -8.23 -12.08 -2.59
N ALA A 64 -7.45 -11.20 -1.95
CA ALA A 64 -6.76 -10.09 -2.62
C ALA A 64 -5.77 -10.56 -3.71
N LYS A 65 -5.07 -11.69 -3.53
CA LYS A 65 -4.16 -12.25 -4.55
C LYS A 65 -4.93 -12.92 -5.69
N LYS A 66 -6.11 -13.50 -5.38
CA LYS A 66 -7.04 -14.01 -6.40
C LYS A 66 -7.59 -12.89 -7.29
N ASP A 67 -7.76 -11.70 -6.73
CA ASP A 67 -8.11 -10.48 -7.46
C ASP A 67 -6.89 -9.83 -8.17
N GLY A 68 -5.68 -10.32 -7.87
CA GLY A 68 -4.42 -9.88 -8.48
C GLY A 68 -3.71 -8.75 -7.73
N TYR A 69 -4.05 -8.49 -6.48
CA TYR A 69 -3.36 -7.51 -5.64
C TYR A 69 -2.22 -8.16 -4.86
N ASP A 70 -1.05 -7.53 -4.92
CA ASP A 70 0.16 -7.96 -4.23
C ASP A 70 0.52 -7.02 -3.04
N LEU A 71 0.05 -5.78 -3.09
CA LEU A 71 0.23 -4.77 -2.05
C LEU A 71 -1.09 -4.10 -1.68
N LEU A 72 -1.23 -3.75 -0.41
CA LEU A 72 -2.36 -3.03 0.14
C LEU A 72 -1.87 -1.86 0.99
N PHE A 73 -2.47 -0.69 0.81
CA PHE A 73 -2.10 0.53 1.52
C PHE A 73 -3.32 1.09 2.25
N MET A 74 -3.17 1.50 3.51
CA MET A 74 -4.26 2.08 4.29
C MET A 74 -4.15 3.61 4.32
N THR A 75 -5.25 4.31 4.09
CA THR A 75 -5.29 5.78 4.13
C THR A 75 -6.48 6.31 4.92
N CYS A 76 -6.34 7.52 5.49
CA CYS A 76 -7.36 8.17 6.31
C CYS A 76 -8.55 8.74 5.54
N SER A 77 -8.41 8.89 4.22
CA SER A 77 -9.40 9.62 3.40
C SER A 77 -9.22 9.25 1.93
N LYS A 78 -10.31 9.31 1.15
CA LYS A 78 -10.28 9.12 -0.32
C LYS A 78 -9.25 10.02 -1.01
N ALA A 79 -9.10 11.27 -0.58
CA ALA A 79 -8.09 12.18 -1.14
C ALA A 79 -6.64 11.68 -0.96
N CYS A 80 -6.36 11.01 0.17
CA CYS A 80 -5.05 10.39 0.41
C CYS A 80 -4.88 9.15 -0.47
N ALA A 81 -5.91 8.31 -0.60
CA ALA A 81 -5.90 7.16 -1.50
C ALA A 81 -5.66 7.59 -2.95
N GLU A 82 -6.33 8.64 -3.44
CA GLU A 82 -6.16 9.15 -4.81
C GLU A 82 -4.76 9.75 -5.04
N SER A 83 -4.25 10.52 -4.07
CA SER A 83 -2.88 11.08 -4.14
C SER A 83 -1.83 9.97 -4.17
N LEU A 84 -2.01 8.95 -3.34
CA LEU A 84 -1.17 7.77 -3.30
C LEU A 84 -1.25 7.02 -4.63
N LYS A 85 -2.45 6.73 -5.13
CA LYS A 85 -2.72 6.08 -6.42
C LYS A 85 -2.04 6.82 -7.56
N LYS A 86 -2.18 8.15 -7.61
CA LYS A 86 -1.55 8.99 -8.65
C LYS A 86 -0.03 8.93 -8.60
N THR A 87 0.54 8.89 -7.40
CA THR A 87 2.00 8.78 -7.20
C THR A 87 2.49 7.40 -7.61
N LEU A 88 1.85 6.34 -7.14
CA LEU A 88 2.15 4.98 -7.55
C LEU A 88 1.99 4.79 -9.06
N ASN A 89 1.00 5.41 -9.69
CA ASN A 89 0.82 5.38 -11.15
C ASN A 89 1.97 6.08 -11.89
N LYS A 90 2.55 7.15 -11.31
CA LYS A 90 3.76 7.78 -11.86
C LYS A 90 5.01 6.91 -11.66
N GLU A 91 5.01 6.03 -10.68
CA GLU A 91 6.13 5.15 -10.37
C GLU A 91 5.97 3.72 -10.90
N LYS A 92 4.79 3.41 -11.45
CA LYS A 92 4.47 2.10 -12.03
C LYS A 92 5.47 1.71 -13.13
N GLU A 93 5.98 2.69 -13.87
CA GLU A 93 7.00 2.47 -14.90
C GLU A 93 8.37 2.16 -14.28
N LEU A 94 8.67 2.74 -13.10
CA LEU A 94 9.92 2.51 -12.37
C LEU A 94 9.92 1.14 -11.68
N PHE A 95 8.81 0.77 -11.05
CA PHE A 95 8.68 -0.48 -10.28
C PHE A 95 8.09 -1.65 -11.11
N GLY A 96 7.53 -1.38 -12.28
CA GLY A 96 6.78 -2.37 -13.06
C GLY A 96 5.47 -2.75 -12.35
N LEU A 97 4.59 -1.79 -12.10
CA LEU A 97 3.24 -2.01 -11.53
C LEU A 97 2.21 -1.94 -12.66
N SER A 98 1.22 -2.83 -12.68
CA SER A 98 0.29 -2.94 -13.83
C SER A 98 -1.07 -2.29 -13.59
N ASP A 99 -1.58 -2.26 -12.36
CA ASP A 99 -2.92 -1.77 -12.11
C ASP A 99 -3.13 -1.31 -10.66
N PHE A 100 -3.93 -0.25 -10.49
CA PHE A 100 -4.31 0.33 -9.21
C PHE A 100 -5.81 0.56 -9.25
N ILE A 101 -6.57 -0.08 -8.35
CA ILE A 101 -8.03 0.07 -8.25
C ILE A 101 -8.34 0.87 -7.00
#